data_AF-A0A484AQD5-F1
#
_entry.id   AF-A0A484AQD5-F1
#
_cell.length_a   1.000
_cell.length_b   1.000
_cell.length_c   1.000
_cell.angle_alpha   90.00
_cell.angle_beta   90.00
_cell.angle_gamma   90.00
#
_symmetry.space_group_name_H-M   'P 1'
#
loop_
_entity.id
_entity.type
_entity.pdbx_description
1 polymer ?
#
loop_
_entity_poly.entity_id
_entity_poly.type
_entity_poly.pdbx_seq_one_letter_code
_entity_poly.pdbx_strand_id
1 'polypeptide(L)'
;MGEKLPSGPYEEILRDGTVLCKFMNKLMPGCIQKINTSGGQFKMMENITRFQEAAKKWGVPEIDVFQTVDLWEKRNISQVNQCLMALGRACYTHPDYTGPCLGPKPSEENKREFTEEQMRASEGIINLQYGTNKGANQSGQSFGTTRHIHPTNLTFTMNSNLNPM
;
A
#
# COMPACT_ATOMS: atom_id res chain seq x y z
N MET A 1 -0.51 0.87 29.42
CA MET A 1 -1.57 1.00 30.46
C MET A 1 -1.27 0.23 31.73
N GLY A 2 -0.43 -0.81 31.75
CA GLY A 2 0.00 -1.50 32.98
C GLY A 2 -1.10 -2.31 33.70
N GLU A 3 -2.36 -1.96 33.46
CA GLU A 3 -3.56 -2.66 33.92
C GLU A 3 -3.87 -3.85 33.00
N LYS A 4 -4.22 -4.98 33.60
CA LYS A 4 -4.78 -6.12 32.87
C LYS A 4 -6.15 -5.71 32.34
N LEU A 5 -6.36 -5.87 31.03
CA LEU A 5 -7.69 -5.74 30.44
C LEU A 5 -8.60 -6.83 31.07
N PRO A 6 -9.89 -6.52 31.31
CA PRO A 6 -10.82 -7.51 31.82
C PRO A 6 -10.88 -8.73 30.87
N SER A 7 -11.09 -9.92 31.42
CA SER A 7 -11.14 -11.14 30.61
C SER A 7 -12.48 -11.21 29.87
N GLY A 8 -12.45 -11.08 28.54
CA GLY A 8 -13.63 -11.14 27.70
C GLY A 8 -13.33 -10.86 26.23
N PRO A 9 -14.33 -10.97 25.34
CA PRO A 9 -14.18 -10.57 23.94
C PRO A 9 -13.87 -9.07 23.87
N TYR A 10 -12.81 -8.70 23.14
CA TYR A 10 -12.33 -7.31 23.07
C TYR A 10 -13.40 -6.31 22.62
N GLU A 11 -14.34 -6.76 21.80
CA GLU A 11 -15.47 -5.96 21.30
C GLU A 11 -16.36 -5.42 22.44
N GLU A 12 -16.52 -6.20 23.51
CA GLU A 12 -17.34 -5.81 24.65
C GLU A 12 -16.57 -4.91 25.60
N ILE A 13 -15.27 -5.17 25.76
CA ILE A 13 -14.37 -4.38 26.59
C ILE A 13 -14.23 -2.95 26.05
N LEU A 14 -14.16 -2.81 24.73
CA LEU A 14 -14.01 -1.52 24.07
C LEU A 14 -15.35 -0.79 23.88
N ARG A 15 -16.49 -1.48 23.99
CA ARG A 15 -17.82 -0.95 23.70
C ARG A 15 -18.15 0.32 24.48
N ASP A 16 -17.72 0.40 25.73
CA ASP A 16 -18.01 1.54 26.61
C ASP A 16 -17.16 2.79 26.29
N GLY A 17 -16.14 2.65 25.44
CA GLY A 17 -15.21 3.71 25.05
C GLY A 17 -14.28 4.19 26.18
N THR A 18 -14.45 3.71 27.41
CA THR A 18 -13.66 4.12 28.58
C THR A 18 -12.19 3.71 28.45
N VAL A 19 -11.93 2.48 28.01
CA VAL A 19 -10.59 1.95 27.76
C VAL A 19 -9.89 2.73 26.64
N LEU A 20 -10.63 3.05 25.57
CA LEU A 20 -10.11 3.85 24.46
C LEU A 20 -9.72 5.26 24.92
N CYS A 21 -10.54 5.90 25.74
CA CYS A 21 -10.23 7.22 26.28
C CYS A 21 -9.00 7.20 27.19
N LYS A 22 -8.90 6.20 28.08
CA LYS A 22 -7.72 6.00 28.94
C LYS A 22 -6.46 5.75 28.12
N PHE A 23 -6.57 4.97 27.04
CA PHE A 23 -5.46 4.71 26.13
C PHE A 23 -4.95 5.99 25.49
N MET A 24 -5.85 6.81 24.95
CA MET A 24 -5.49 8.07 24.33
C MET A 24 -4.86 9.07 25.30
N ASN A 25 -5.34 9.12 26.55
CA ASN A 25 -4.73 9.92 27.61
C ASN A 25 -3.30 9.48 27.99
N LYS A 26 -2.92 8.23 27.69
CA LYS A 26 -1.54 7.77 27.87
C LYS A 26 -0.64 8.15 26.70
N LEU A 27 -1.19 8.27 25.49
CA LEU A 27 -0.46 8.79 24.33
C LEU A 27 -0.28 10.31 24.43
N MET A 28 -1.38 11.02 24.70
CA MET A 28 -1.43 12.46 24.90
C MET A 28 -2.04 12.77 26.28
N PRO A 29 -1.22 13.14 27.28
CA PRO A 29 -1.74 13.51 28.59
C PRO A 29 -2.67 14.73 28.46
N GLY A 30 -3.87 14.63 29.02
CA GLY A 30 -4.84 15.72 29.06
C GLY A 30 -5.74 15.85 27.82
N CYS A 31 -5.66 14.94 26.84
CA CYS A 31 -6.48 15.00 25.63
C CYS A 31 -7.99 14.81 25.93
N ILE A 32 -8.33 13.87 26.81
CA ILE A 32 -9.71 13.56 27.20
C ILE A 32 -9.85 13.73 28.71
N GLN A 33 -10.35 14.89 29.13
CA GLN A 33 -10.47 15.24 30.56
C GLN A 33 -11.62 14.52 31.28
N LYS A 34 -12.71 14.21 30.56
CA LYS A 34 -13.92 13.63 31.13
C LYS A 34 -14.22 12.29 30.46
N ILE A 35 -14.18 11.23 31.26
CA ILE A 35 -14.51 9.86 30.85
C ILE A 35 -15.75 9.43 31.63
N ASN A 36 -16.84 9.12 30.93
CA ASN A 36 -18.05 8.63 31.57
C ASN A 36 -17.91 7.13 31.83
N THR A 37 -17.82 6.69 33.08
CA THR A 37 -17.74 5.24 33.43
C THR A 37 -19.08 4.62 33.79
N SER A 38 -20.10 5.44 34.03
CA SER A 38 -21.45 5.00 34.38
C SER A 38 -22.52 5.91 33.76
N GLY A 39 -23.66 5.32 33.44
CA GLY A 39 -24.83 5.99 32.88
C GLY A 39 -25.34 5.33 31.60
N GLY A 40 -26.34 5.96 30.97
CA GLY A 40 -27.00 5.40 29.78
C GLY A 40 -26.13 5.37 28.53
N GLN A 41 -26.61 4.66 27.51
CA GLN A 41 -25.98 4.45 26.20
C GLN A 41 -25.36 5.73 25.58
N PHE A 42 -26.08 6.86 25.63
CA PHE A 42 -25.60 8.13 25.07
C PHE A 42 -24.27 8.61 25.68
N LYS A 43 -24.04 8.37 26.98
CA LYS A 43 -22.78 8.78 27.64
C LYS A 43 -21.58 7.94 27.20
N MET A 44 -21.81 6.66 26.88
CA MET A 44 -20.76 5.77 26.37
C MET A 44 -20.45 6.09 24.91
N MET A 45 -21.49 6.39 24.11
CA MET A 45 -21.31 6.90 22.75
C MET A 45 -20.49 8.21 22.73
N GLU A 46 -20.72 9.10 23.69
CA GLU A 46 -19.96 10.34 23.83
C GLU A 46 -18.47 10.07 24.11
N ASN A 47 -18.13 9.03 24.90
CA ASN A 47 -16.72 8.63 25.10
C ASN A 47 -16.07 8.22 23.78
N ILE A 48 -16.79 7.46 22.94
CA ILE A 48 -16.28 7.04 21.63
C ILE A 48 -16.03 8.26 20.74
N THR A 49 -16.95 9.22 20.71
CA THR A 49 -16.77 10.47 19.95
C THR A 49 -15.55 11.26 20.44
N ARG A 50 -15.36 11.37 21.76
CA ARG A 50 -14.17 12.03 22.35
C ARG A 50 -12.87 11.33 21.94
N PHE A 51 -12.88 10.00 21.87
CA PHE A 51 -11.74 9.24 21.35
C PHE A 51 -11.50 9.52 19.86
N GLN A 52 -12.54 9.58 19.03
CA GLN A 52 -12.40 9.89 17.60
C GLN A 52 -11.76 11.26 17.37
N GLU A 53 -12.21 12.29 18.09
CA GLU A 53 -11.63 13.63 18.00
C GLU A 53 -10.16 13.64 18.41
N ALA A 54 -9.82 12.92 19.48
CA ALA A 54 -8.46 12.79 19.94
C ALA A 54 -7.56 12.01 18.95
N ALA A 55 -8.08 10.95 18.34
CA ALA A 55 -7.38 10.18 17.31
C ALA A 55 -7.09 11.03 16.06
N LYS A 56 -8.04 11.85 15.62
CA LYS A 56 -7.83 12.82 14.53
C LYS A 56 -6.74 13.83 14.89
N LYS A 57 -6.74 14.37 16.11
CA LYS A 57 -5.69 15.29 16.59
C LYS A 57 -4.31 14.63 16.68
N TRP A 58 -4.26 13.33 16.97
CA TRP A 58 -3.01 12.56 16.92
C TRP A 58 -2.52 12.29 15.49
N GLY A 59 -3.27 12.66 14.45
CA GLY A 59 -2.83 12.46 13.07
C GLY A 59 -3.28 11.12 12.45
N VAL A 60 -4.27 10.45 13.04
CA VAL A 60 -4.94 9.33 12.36
C VAL A 60 -5.79 9.89 11.21
N PRO A 61 -5.65 9.37 9.97
CA PRO A 61 -6.47 9.79 8.84
C PRO A 61 -7.96 9.56 9.12
N GLU A 62 -8.83 10.49 8.71
CA GLU A 62 -10.27 10.37 8.95
C GLU A 62 -10.89 9.11 8.34
N ILE A 63 -10.34 8.63 7.22
CA ILE A 63 -10.75 7.38 6.57
C ILE A 63 -10.54 6.14 7.46
N ASP A 64 -9.56 6.20 8.35
CA ASP A 64 -9.22 5.10 9.27
C ASP A 64 -10.02 5.22 10.58
N VAL A 65 -10.68 6.36 10.84
CA VAL A 65 -11.49 6.60 12.04
C VAL A 65 -12.85 5.93 11.90
N PHE A 66 -13.15 4.97 12.78
CA PHE A 66 -14.43 4.25 12.81
C PHE A 66 -15.57 5.13 13.33
N GLN A 67 -16.81 4.78 12.98
CA GLN A 67 -18.01 5.46 13.48
C GLN A 67 -18.51 4.84 14.78
N THR A 68 -19.24 5.61 15.60
CA THR A 68 -19.72 5.12 16.91
C THR A 68 -20.59 3.87 16.80
N VAL A 69 -21.38 3.76 15.73
CA VAL A 69 -22.21 2.58 15.43
C VAL A 69 -21.39 1.33 15.15
N ASP A 70 -20.18 1.46 14.58
CA ASP A 70 -19.36 0.31 14.18
C ASP A 70 -18.86 -0.47 15.40
N LEU A 71 -18.57 0.25 16.50
CA LEU A 71 -18.17 -0.34 17.77
C LEU A 71 -19.38 -0.65 18.68
N TRP A 72 -20.35 0.26 18.76
CA TRP A 72 -21.48 0.10 19.69
C TRP A 72 -22.44 -1.03 19.29
N GLU A 73 -22.75 -1.14 17.99
CA GLU A 73 -23.61 -2.19 17.44
C GLU A 73 -22.82 -3.37 16.87
N LYS A 74 -21.48 -3.33 16.99
CA LYS A 74 -20.56 -4.32 16.41
C LYS A 74 -20.72 -4.49 14.89
N ARG A 75 -21.14 -3.43 14.22
CA ARG A 75 -21.47 -3.44 12.79
C ARG A 75 -20.24 -3.60 11.91
N ASN A 76 -19.10 -3.05 12.32
CA ASN A 76 -17.82 -3.16 11.63
C ASN A 76 -16.63 -3.05 12.59
N ILE A 77 -16.35 -4.13 13.29
CA ILE A 77 -15.22 -4.18 14.23
C ILE A 77 -13.87 -4.15 13.49
N SER A 78 -13.81 -4.61 12.25
CA SER A 78 -12.59 -4.53 11.42
C SER A 78 -12.12 -3.08 11.24
N GLN A 79 -13.03 -2.12 11.13
CA GLN A 79 -12.68 -0.68 11.08
C GLN A 79 -12.07 -0.20 12.40
N VAL A 80 -12.58 -0.69 13.54
CA VAL A 80 -12.02 -0.36 14.86
C VAL A 80 -10.58 -0.85 14.97
N ASN A 81 -10.31 -2.08 14.52
CA ASN A 81 -8.96 -2.64 14.51
C ASN A 81 -8.01 -1.83 13.60
N GLN A 82 -8.47 -1.46 12.41
CA GLN A 82 -7.69 -0.60 11.50
C GLN A 82 -7.37 0.75 12.12
N CYS A 83 -8.31 1.37 12.83
CA CYS A 83 -8.09 2.61 13.57
C CYS A 83 -7.00 2.44 14.65
N LEU A 84 -7.04 1.36 15.44
CA LEU A 84 -6.00 1.08 16.45
C LEU A 84 -4.62 0.87 15.81
N MET A 85 -4.56 0.18 14.68
CA MET A 85 -3.31 0.02 13.92
C MET A 85 -2.80 1.34 13.33
N ALA A 86 -3.69 2.17 12.79
CA ALA A 86 -3.36 3.50 12.29
C ALA A 86 -2.84 4.42 13.41
N LEU A 87 -3.46 4.36 14.59
CA LEU A 87 -3.02 5.07 15.78
C LEU A 87 -1.62 4.63 16.23
N GLY A 88 -1.36 3.32 16.17
CA GLY A 88 -0.05 2.73 16.44
C GLY A 88 1.04 3.14 15.47
N ARG A 89 0.70 3.33 14.19
CA ARG A 89 1.61 3.86 13.15
C ARG A 89 1.86 5.37 13.32
N ALA A 90 0.85 6.13 13.74
CA ALA A 90 0.99 7.57 13.99
C ALA A 90 2.00 7.89 15.12
N CYS A 91 2.34 6.92 15.98
CA CYS A 91 3.44 7.07 16.94
C CYS A 91 4.79 7.39 16.27
N TYR A 92 5.03 6.99 15.02
CA TYR A 92 6.27 7.30 14.29
C TYR A 92 6.37 8.77 13.84
N THR A 93 5.25 9.48 13.72
CA THR A 93 5.24 10.88 13.28
C THR A 93 5.40 11.87 14.44
N HIS A 94 5.25 11.40 15.69
CA HIS A 94 5.36 12.24 16.89
C HIS A 94 6.71 12.02 17.59
N PRO A 95 7.64 12.99 17.53
CA PRO A 95 8.96 12.89 18.17
C PRO A 95 8.87 12.86 19.71
N ASP A 96 7.79 13.39 20.27
CA ASP A 96 7.55 13.45 21.72
C ASP A 96 7.11 12.11 22.31
N TYR A 97 6.75 11.13 21.47
CA TYR A 97 6.29 9.82 21.92
C TYR A 97 7.41 8.79 21.90
N THR A 98 7.97 8.50 23.07
CA THR A 98 9.04 7.49 23.28
C THR A 98 8.50 6.09 23.62
N GLY A 99 7.22 5.83 23.35
CA GLY A 99 6.59 4.54 23.64
C GLY A 99 6.83 3.49 22.54
N PRO A 100 6.44 2.22 22.77
CA PRO A 100 6.49 1.20 21.73
C PRO A 100 5.51 1.56 20.60
N CYS A 101 6.04 1.71 19.39
CA CYS A 101 5.23 1.87 18.19
C CYS A 101 4.71 0.51 17.70
N LEU A 102 3.51 0.51 17.10
CA LEU A 102 2.89 -0.71 16.60
C LEU A 102 2.94 -0.73 15.07
N GLY A 103 3.51 -1.80 14.51
CA GLY A 103 3.63 -2.02 13.07
C GLY A 103 4.96 -1.55 12.48
N PRO A 104 5.23 -1.81 11.19
CA PRO A 104 6.43 -1.34 10.52
C PRO A 104 6.42 0.19 10.39
N LYS A 105 7.62 0.80 10.49
CA LYS A 105 7.78 2.25 10.31
C LYS A 105 7.18 2.67 8.95
N PRO A 106 6.26 3.64 8.90
CA PRO A 106 5.75 4.16 7.63
C PRO A 106 6.94 4.66 6.79
N SER A 107 6.97 4.27 5.52
CA SER A 107 8.05 4.66 4.60
C SER A 107 8.09 6.18 4.48
N GLU A 108 9.24 6.77 4.73
CA GLU A 108 9.48 8.17 4.40
C GLU A 108 9.44 8.32 2.86
N GLU A 109 8.74 9.36 2.38
CA GLU A 109 8.70 9.67 0.95
C GLU A 109 10.11 10.05 0.49
N ASN A 110 10.75 9.19 -0.30
CA ASN A 110 12.00 9.54 -0.96
C ASN A 110 11.68 10.30 -2.25
N LYS A 111 11.50 11.62 -2.14
CA LYS A 111 11.42 12.50 -3.30
C LYS A 111 12.76 12.47 -4.02
N ARG A 112 12.85 11.65 -5.06
CA ARG A 112 14.00 11.63 -5.96
C ARG A 112 13.90 12.85 -6.86
N GLU A 113 14.60 13.91 -6.50
CA GLU A 113 14.81 15.04 -7.40
C GLU A 113 15.74 14.58 -8.53
N PHE A 114 15.18 14.37 -9.71
CA PHE A 114 15.97 14.13 -10.92
C PHE A 114 16.45 15.47 -11.45
N THR A 115 17.72 15.55 -11.84
CA THR A 115 18.25 16.77 -12.44
C THR A 115 17.55 17.04 -13.77
N GLU A 116 17.46 18.31 -14.16
CA GLU A 116 16.78 18.72 -15.41
C GLU A 116 17.44 18.08 -16.65
N GLU A 117 18.75 17.84 -16.60
CA GLU A 117 19.52 17.10 -17.60
C GLU A 117 19.10 15.63 -17.69
N GLN A 118 18.79 15.00 -16.56
CA GLN A 118 18.34 13.61 -16.49
C GLN A 118 16.90 13.45 -17.02
N MET A 119 16.03 14.44 -16.79
CA MET A 119 14.70 14.49 -17.41
C MET A 119 14.80 14.72 -18.93
N ARG A 120 15.66 15.65 -19.38
CA ARG A 120 15.88 15.92 -20.81
C ARG A 120 16.52 14.75 -21.55
N ALA A 121 17.41 14.00 -20.89
CA ALA A 121 18.01 12.79 -21.46
C ALA A 121 16.96 11.68 -21.70
N SER A 122 15.85 11.66 -20.95
CA SER A 122 14.73 10.75 -21.20
C SER A 122 13.93 11.11 -22.45
N GLU A 123 13.81 12.39 -22.79
CA GLU A 123 13.07 12.85 -23.99
C GLU A 123 13.73 12.37 -25.29
N GLY A 124 15.04 12.10 -25.26
CA GLY A 124 15.80 11.56 -26.40
C GLY A 124 15.71 10.04 -26.58
N ILE A 125 15.11 9.30 -25.64
CA ILE A 125 14.98 7.84 -25.71
C ILE A 125 13.67 7.50 -26.44
N ILE A 126 13.78 7.32 -27.75
CA ILE A 126 12.67 6.83 -28.58
C ILE A 126 12.58 5.31 -28.39
N ASN A 127 11.61 4.84 -27.61
CA ASN A 127 11.28 3.42 -27.58
C ASN A 127 10.88 2.98 -29.00
N LEU A 128 11.58 1.97 -29.53
CA LEU A 128 11.60 1.47 -30.92
C LEU A 128 10.23 1.09 -31.54
N GLN A 129 9.11 1.33 -30.85
CA GLN A 129 7.77 0.87 -31.20
C GLN A 129 6.68 1.95 -31.17
N TYR A 130 7.00 3.23 -31.02
CA TYR A 130 6.02 4.29 -31.28
C TYR A 130 6.04 4.70 -32.75
N GLY A 131 5.43 3.86 -33.59
CA GLY A 131 5.14 4.17 -34.99
C GLY A 131 4.15 5.33 -35.08
N THR A 132 4.52 6.36 -35.85
CA THR A 132 3.60 7.44 -36.22
C THR A 132 2.68 6.97 -37.37
N ASN A 133 1.37 6.97 -37.13
CA ASN A 133 0.36 6.61 -38.15
C ASN A 133 0.12 7.71 -39.20
N LYS A 134 0.90 8.80 -39.20
CA LYS A 134 0.66 9.98 -40.04
C LYS A 134 1.52 10.08 -41.30
N GLY A 135 2.16 8.99 -41.75
CA GLY A 135 3.02 9.05 -42.93
C GLY A 135 3.30 7.74 -43.67
N ALA A 136 2.61 6.64 -43.37
CA ALA A 136 2.84 5.38 -44.09
C ALA A 136 2.07 5.34 -45.43
N ASN A 137 2.53 6.08 -46.44
CA ASN A 137 2.29 5.64 -47.81
C ASN A 137 3.30 4.53 -48.09
N GLN A 138 2.87 3.28 -48.02
CA GLN A 138 3.66 2.09 -48.36
C GLN A 138 3.85 1.98 -49.88
N SER A 139 4.32 3.05 -50.53
CA SER A 139 4.71 3.03 -51.93
C SER A 139 6.23 2.88 -52.01
N GLY A 140 6.71 1.64 -52.15
CA GLY A 140 8.13 1.38 -52.48
C GLY A 140 8.83 0.24 -51.75
N GLN A 141 8.16 -0.48 -50.84
CA GLN A 141 8.78 -1.65 -50.20
C GLN A 141 8.67 -2.89 -51.11
N SER A 142 9.64 -3.06 -52.02
CA SER A 142 9.87 -4.34 -52.69
C SER A 142 10.64 -5.26 -51.73
N PHE A 143 9.92 -6.16 -51.07
CA PHE A 143 10.55 -7.25 -50.31
C PHE A 143 10.77 -8.45 -51.23
N GLY A 144 12.02 -8.63 -51.67
CA GLY A 144 12.49 -9.89 -52.23
C GLY A 144 13.24 -9.75 -53.55
N THR A 145 14.56 -9.68 -53.49
CA THR A 145 15.39 -10.04 -54.64
C THR A 145 15.39 -11.56 -54.77
N THR A 146 14.92 -12.09 -55.92
CA THR A 146 14.97 -13.53 -56.23
C THR A 146 16.42 -14.02 -56.13
N ARG A 147 16.68 -14.94 -55.19
CA ARG A 147 17.99 -15.61 -55.08
C ARG A 147 18.18 -16.57 -56.26
N HIS A 148 19.12 -16.26 -57.15
CA HIS A 148 19.59 -17.22 -58.16
C HIS A 148 20.46 -18.29 -57.50
N ILE A 149 20.09 -19.57 -57.67
CA ILE A 149 20.89 -20.73 -57.25
C ILE A 149 21.81 -21.12 -58.41
N HIS A 150 23.12 -21.19 -58.16
CA HIS A 150 24.14 -21.65 -59.12
C HIS A 150 24.63 -23.05 -58.70
N PRO A 151 24.50 -24.10 -59.52
CA PRO A 151 24.97 -25.44 -59.15
C PRO A 151 26.41 -25.68 -59.61
N THR A 152 27.36 -25.80 -58.68
CA THR A 152 28.69 -26.41 -58.91
C THR A 152 29.10 -27.14 -57.61
N ASN A 153 28.93 -28.46 -57.49
CA ASN A 153 29.71 -29.61 -57.99
C ASN A 153 30.76 -30.13 -56.98
N LEU A 154 30.80 -31.48 -56.88
CA LEU A 154 31.87 -32.37 -56.39
C LEU A 154 31.89 -32.76 -54.90
N THR A 155 31.32 -33.93 -54.59
CA THR A 155 31.91 -34.89 -53.64
C THR A 155 32.40 -36.11 -54.40
N PHE A 156 33.67 -36.46 -54.20
CA PHE A 156 34.40 -37.54 -54.84
C PHE A 156 34.62 -38.70 -53.84
N THR A 157 34.41 -39.94 -54.33
CA THR A 157 34.84 -41.27 -53.82
C THR A 157 34.23 -41.81 -52.51
N MET A 158 33.95 -43.12 -52.35
CA MET A 158 34.67 -44.29 -52.84
C MET A 158 33.79 -45.44 -53.37
N ASN A 159 34.42 -46.22 -54.25
CA ASN A 159 33.98 -47.49 -54.81
C ASN A 159 34.11 -48.64 -53.80
N SER A 160 33.10 -49.51 -53.68
CA SER A 160 33.27 -50.89 -53.21
C SER A 160 32.25 -51.80 -53.89
N ASN A 161 32.77 -52.59 -54.82
CA ASN A 161 32.13 -53.76 -55.44
C ASN A 161 31.39 -54.65 -54.43
N LEU A 162 30.23 -55.19 -54.83
CA LEU A 162 29.93 -56.63 -54.80
C LEU A 162 28.54 -56.91 -55.44
N ASN A 163 28.56 -57.68 -56.52
CA ASN A 163 27.44 -58.41 -57.16
C ASN A 163 26.81 -59.43 -56.17
N PRO A 164 25.56 -59.92 -56.33
CA PRO A 164 25.10 -60.77 -57.47
C PRO A 164 23.59 -60.54 -57.82
N MET A 165 22.90 -61.11 -58.82
CA MET A 165 23.05 -62.19 -59.79
C MET A 165 22.55 -61.70 -61.16
#